data_AF-A0A1V3WTX7-F1
#
_entry.id   AF-A0A1V3WTX7-F1
#
_cell.length_a   1.000
_cell.length_b   1.000
_cell.length_c   1.000
_cell.angle_alpha   90.00
_cell.angle_beta   90.00
_cell.angle_gamma   90.00
#
_symmetry.space_group_name_H-M   'P 1'
#
loop_
_entity.id
_entity.type
_entity.pdbx_description
1 polymer ?
#
loop_
_entity_poly.entity_id
_entity_poly.type
_entity_poly.pdbx_seq_one_letter_code
_entity_poly.pdbx_strand_id
1 'polypeptide(L)'
;MIVGLDIGSNLFSFRDPITGDITGFDVDIAGEVARDIFGSPSHVEYRILSAAERITALQTSQVDVVVKTMTITCERRKLVNFSTVYLDANQRILAPATRPSRRCRTCPASGFAWPGAPRRCAVSARSRRRRSSCRW
;
A
#
# COMPACT_ATOMS: atom_id res chain seq x y z
N MET A 1 -14.00 13.79 -7.08
CA MET A 1 -13.78 12.37 -6.70
C MET A 1 -12.93 12.33 -5.44
N ILE A 2 -13.32 11.51 -4.46
CA ILE A 2 -12.62 11.34 -3.18
C ILE A 2 -11.66 10.15 -3.30
N VAL A 3 -10.36 10.41 -3.11
CA VAL A 3 -9.30 9.42 -3.27
C VAL A 3 -8.63 9.14 -1.93
N GLY A 4 -8.61 7.86 -1.55
CA GLY A 4 -7.93 7.39 -0.35
C GLY A 4 -6.45 7.13 -0.59
N LEU A 5 -5.58 7.93 0.03
CA LEU A 5 -4.11 7.77 -0.03
C LEU A 5 -3.43 8.22 1.28
N ASP A 6 -2.11 8.19 1.36
CA ASP A 6 -1.38 8.81 2.48
C ASP A 6 -0.27 9.73 1.99
N ILE A 7 0.34 10.48 2.92
CA ILE A 7 1.46 11.39 2.62
C ILE A 7 2.81 10.85 3.09
N GLY A 8 2.86 9.59 3.53
CA GLY A 8 4.05 8.96 4.10
C GLY A 8 4.84 8.09 3.12
N SER A 9 4.36 7.92 1.89
CA SER A 9 4.89 6.97 0.91
C SER A 9 5.70 7.70 -0.16
N ASN A 10 6.97 8.02 0.15
CA ASN A 10 7.84 8.74 -0.78
C ASN A 10 7.83 8.11 -2.19
N LEU A 11 7.82 8.94 -3.23
CA LEU A 11 7.65 8.61 -4.65
C LEU A 11 6.25 8.16 -5.09
N PHE A 12 5.41 7.68 -4.18
CA PHE A 12 4.03 7.24 -4.50
C PHE A 12 3.02 8.30 -4.15
N SER A 13 2.93 8.64 -2.87
CA SER A 13 2.04 9.65 -2.34
C SER A 13 2.72 10.29 -1.14
N PHE A 14 3.28 11.46 -1.37
CA PHE A 14 4.04 12.21 -0.39
C PHE A 14 3.76 13.70 -0.53
N ARG A 15 4.12 14.44 0.51
CA ARG A 15 4.04 15.89 0.47
C ARG A 15 5.39 16.45 0.02
N ASP A 16 5.40 17.21 -1.07
CA ASP A 16 6.59 17.91 -1.54
C ASP A 16 7.04 18.92 -0.47
N PRO A 17 8.29 18.85 0.04
CA PRO A 17 8.78 19.79 1.04
C PRO A 17 8.99 21.22 0.50
N ILE A 18 9.08 21.40 -0.82
CA ILE A 18 9.30 22.70 -1.47
C ILE A 18 7.95 23.38 -1.75
N THR A 19 7.04 22.69 -2.44
CA THR A 19 5.74 23.29 -2.83
C THR A 19 4.67 23.12 -1.76
N GLY A 20 4.78 22.09 -0.92
CA GLY A 20 3.76 21.73 0.06
C GLY A 20 2.58 20.93 -0.52
N ASP A 21 2.61 20.64 -1.82
CA ASP A 21 1.57 19.88 -2.52
C ASP A 21 1.71 18.37 -2.27
N ILE A 22 0.59 17.65 -2.38
CA ILE A 22 0.61 16.19 -2.38
C ILE A 22 0.91 15.73 -3.79
N THR A 23 2.03 15.03 -3.98
CA THR A 23 2.53 14.59 -5.28
C THR A 23 3.04 13.15 -5.23
N GLY A 24 3.25 12.56 -6.41
CA GLY A 24 3.81 11.23 -6.57
C GLY A 24 3.00 10.35 -7.52
N PHE A 25 3.52 9.15 -7.77
CA PHE A 25 2.96 8.24 -8.75
C PHE A 25 1.48 7.88 -8.50
N ASP A 26 1.10 7.57 -7.26
CA ASP A 26 -0.28 7.21 -6.92
C ASP A 26 -1.23 8.44 -7.04
N VAL A 27 -0.71 9.65 -6.83
CA VAL A 27 -1.44 10.91 -6.99
C VAL A 27 -1.73 11.18 -8.47
N ASP A 28 -0.73 10.98 -9.33
CA ASP A 28 -0.85 11.19 -10.77
C ASP A 28 -1.82 10.19 -11.40
N ILE A 29 -1.77 8.92 -10.99
CA ILE A 29 -2.74 7.90 -11.42
C ILE A 29 -4.17 8.29 -11.04
N ALA A 30 -4.37 8.82 -9.83
CA ALA A 30 -5.67 9.31 -9.41
C ALA A 30 -6.13 10.54 -10.21
N GLY A 31 -5.19 11.42 -10.56
CA GLY A 31 -5.44 12.59 -11.42
C GLY A 31 -5.90 12.19 -12.82
N GLU A 32 -5.31 11.17 -13.42
CA GLU A 32 -5.74 10.68 -14.75
C GLU A 32 -7.14 10.04 -14.71
N VAL A 33 -7.47 9.31 -13.63
CA VAL A 33 -8.86 8.84 -13.43
C VAL A 33 -9.84 10.03 -13.31
N ALA A 34 -9.45 11.09 -12.59
CA ALA A 34 -10.27 12.28 -12.48
C ALA A 34 -10.40 13.04 -13.81
N ARG A 35 -9.35 13.07 -14.63
CA ARG A 35 -9.37 13.64 -15.97
C ARG A 35 -10.39 12.93 -16.86
N ASP A 36 -10.45 11.61 -16.83
CA ASP A 36 -11.42 10.85 -17.63
C ASP A 36 -12.87 11.07 -17.19
N ILE A 37 -13.10 11.32 -15.89
CA ILE A 37 -14.45 11.54 -15.35
C ILE A 37 -14.91 13.00 -15.53
N PHE A 38 -14.06 13.98 -15.22
CA PHE A 38 -14.42 15.39 -15.12
C PHE A 38 -13.79 16.28 -16.21
N GLY A 39 -12.93 15.73 -17.06
CA GLY A 39 -12.15 16.49 -18.04
C GLY A 39 -10.96 17.26 -17.46
N SER A 40 -10.74 17.22 -16.14
CA SER A 40 -9.61 17.87 -15.46
C SER A 40 -9.08 17.03 -14.30
N PRO A 41 -7.74 16.91 -14.14
CA PRO A 41 -7.13 16.18 -13.03
C PRO A 41 -7.26 16.89 -11.67
N SER A 42 -7.69 18.16 -11.65
CA SER A 42 -7.76 18.97 -10.42
C SER A 42 -8.96 18.67 -9.52
N HIS A 43 -9.94 17.86 -9.97
CA HIS A 43 -11.16 17.56 -9.22
C HIS A 43 -11.02 16.35 -8.28
N VAL A 44 -9.96 16.36 -7.48
CA VAL A 44 -9.63 15.28 -6.53
C VAL A 44 -9.57 15.82 -5.10
N GLU A 45 -10.27 15.15 -4.19
CA GLU A 45 -10.16 15.37 -2.75
C GLU A 45 -9.43 14.19 -2.12
N TYR A 46 -8.33 14.45 -1.42
CA TYR A 46 -7.52 13.39 -0.81
C TYR A 46 -7.93 13.14 0.63
N ARG A 47 -8.30 11.89 0.92
CA ARG A 47 -8.55 11.42 2.29
C ARG A 47 -7.35 10.61 2.77
N ILE A 48 -6.76 11.04 3.89
CA ILE A 48 -5.61 10.36 4.47
C ILE A 48 -6.05 9.06 5.14
N LEU A 49 -5.54 7.94 4.64
CA LEU A 49 -5.85 6.60 5.12
C LEU A 49 -4.57 5.85 5.47
N SER A 50 -4.55 5.14 6.60
CA SER A 50 -3.50 4.16 6.90
C SER A 50 -3.64 2.91 6.02
N ALA A 51 -2.60 2.07 6.01
CA ALA A 51 -2.61 0.83 5.23
C ALA A 51 -3.71 -0.17 5.66
N ALA A 52 -4.14 -0.11 6.94
CA ALA A 52 -5.18 -0.98 7.48
C ALA A 52 -6.60 -0.50 7.13
N GLU A 53 -6.81 0.82 7.02
CA GLU A 53 -8.12 1.43 6.84
C GLU A 53 -8.65 1.35 5.39
N ARG A 54 -7.78 1.08 4.41
CA ARG A 54 -8.14 1.08 2.97
C ARG A 54 -9.40 0.28 2.65
N ILE A 55 -9.53 -0.93 3.18
CA ILE A 55 -10.66 -1.81 2.89
C ILE A 55 -11.92 -1.29 3.56
N THR A 56 -11.83 -0.89 4.82
CA THR A 56 -12.97 -0.34 5.58
C THR A 56 -13.48 0.97 4.98
N ALA A 57 -12.58 1.84 4.52
CA ALA A 57 -12.94 3.09 3.85
C ALA A 57 -13.76 2.85 2.56
N LEU A 58 -13.38 1.84 1.77
CA LEU A 58 -14.15 1.43 0.59
C LEU A 58 -15.49 0.80 0.97
N GLN A 59 -15.52 -0.08 1.97
CA GLN A 59 -16.75 -0.73 2.43
C GLN A 59 -17.78 0.24 3.02
N THR A 60 -17.30 1.31 3.67
CA THR A 60 -18.13 2.36 4.25
C THR A 60 -18.40 3.51 3.28
N SER A 61 -17.97 3.39 2.02
CA SER A 61 -18.13 4.42 0.99
C SER A 61 -17.59 5.80 1.41
N GLN A 62 -16.53 5.83 2.23
CA GLN A 62 -15.87 7.07 2.63
C GLN A 62 -14.97 7.65 1.54
N VAL A 63 -14.57 6.82 0.57
CA VAL A 63 -13.73 7.17 -0.58
C VAL A 63 -14.28 6.46 -1.81
N ASP A 64 -14.14 7.10 -2.98
CA ASP A 64 -14.56 6.51 -4.25
C ASP A 64 -13.54 5.47 -4.73
N VAL A 65 -12.25 5.79 -4.60
CA VAL A 65 -11.14 4.96 -5.04
C VAL A 65 -10.00 5.03 -4.02
N VAL A 66 -9.28 3.92 -3.84
CA VAL A 66 -8.03 3.88 -3.07
C VAL A 66 -6.86 3.69 -4.02
N VAL A 67 -5.97 4.69 -4.08
CA VAL A 67 -4.72 4.63 -4.85
C VAL A 67 -3.57 4.78 -3.86
N LYS A 68 -3.16 3.65 -3.27
CA LYS A 68 -2.11 3.59 -2.24
C LYS A 68 -1.42 2.23 -2.23
N THR A 69 -0.48 2.03 -3.16
CA THR A 69 0.38 0.82 -3.31
C THR A 69 -0.30 -0.48 -2.87
N MET A 70 -1.53 -0.71 -3.34
CA MET A 70 -2.40 -1.77 -2.79
C MET A 70 -2.23 -3.05 -3.59
N THR A 71 -1.49 -4.01 -3.04
CA THR A 71 -1.35 -5.33 -3.67
C THR A 71 -2.69 -6.04 -3.74
N ILE A 72 -3.04 -6.47 -4.96
CA ILE A 72 -4.24 -7.26 -5.24
C ILE A 72 -4.00 -8.69 -4.75
N THR A 73 -4.86 -9.18 -3.87
CA THR A 73 -4.82 -10.56 -3.35
C THR A 73 -6.21 -11.19 -3.42
N CYS A 74 -6.28 -12.52 -3.48
CA CYS A 74 -7.55 -13.24 -3.50
C CYS A 74 -8.43 -12.93 -2.28
N GLU A 75 -7.83 -12.74 -1.10
CA GLU A 75 -8.55 -12.43 0.12
C GLU A 75 -9.18 -11.04 0.05
N ARG A 76 -8.44 -10.05 -0.47
CA ARG A 76 -8.95 -8.69 -0.62
C ARG A 76 -10.01 -8.59 -1.71
N ARG A 77 -9.89 -9.36 -2.81
CA ARG A 77 -10.89 -9.42 -3.89
C ARG A 77 -12.27 -9.90 -3.44
N LYS A 78 -12.36 -10.62 -2.31
CA LYS A 78 -13.66 -11.01 -1.73
C LYS A 78 -14.37 -9.86 -1.03
N LEU A 79 -13.63 -8.80 -0.68
CA LEU A 79 -14.14 -7.68 0.13
C LEU A 79 -14.31 -6.41 -0.71
N VAL A 80 -13.45 -6.20 -1.71
CA VAL A 80 -13.43 -5.01 -2.56
C VAL A 80 -13.07 -5.38 -4.00
N ASN A 81 -13.52 -4.56 -4.96
CA ASN A 81 -13.11 -4.68 -6.35
C ASN A 81 -11.80 -3.94 -6.62
N PHE A 82 -11.10 -4.38 -7.66
CA PHE A 82 -9.84 -3.81 -8.11
C PHE A 82 -9.89 -3.51 -9.60
N SER A 83 -9.13 -2.51 -10.00
CA SER A 83 -8.78 -2.26 -11.39
C SER A 83 -7.78 -3.30 -11.93
N THR A 84 -7.34 -3.10 -13.17
CA THR A 84 -6.17 -3.77 -13.73
C THR A 84 -4.90 -3.37 -12.98
N VAL A 85 -3.86 -4.18 -13.11
CA VAL A 85 -2.55 -3.89 -12.51
C VAL A 85 -1.96 -2.65 -13.19
N TYR A 86 -1.72 -1.58 -12.42
CA TYR A 86 -1.04 -0.37 -12.90
C TYR A 86 0.47 -0.35 -12.57
N LEU A 87 0.90 -1.15 -11.59
CA LEU A 87 2.32 -1.30 -11.23
C LEU A 87 2.56 -2.71 -10.65
N ASP A 88 3.57 -3.41 -11.18
CA ASP A 88 4.04 -4.67 -10.62
C ASP A 88 5.31 -4.46 -9.80
N ALA A 89 5.22 -4.73 -8.49
CA ALA A 89 6.29 -4.51 -7.53
C ALA A 89 6.57 -5.78 -6.73
N ASN A 90 7.85 -6.03 -6.44
CA ASN A 90 8.29 -7.20 -5.71
C ASN A 90 8.88 -6.84 -4.35
N GLN A 91 8.51 -7.61 -3.33
CA GLN A 91 9.01 -7.40 -1.96
C GLN A 91 10.51 -7.71 -1.88
N ARG A 92 11.29 -6.76 -1.37
CA ARG A 92 12.74 -6.89 -1.12
C ARG A 92 13.09 -6.38 0.28
N ILE A 93 14.32 -6.62 0.70
CA ILE A 93 14.84 -6.17 2.01
C ILE A 93 15.73 -4.96 1.79
N LEU A 94 15.43 -3.87 2.49
CA LEU A 94 16.30 -2.70 2.61
C LEU A 94 17.16 -2.87 3.87
N ALA A 95 18.49 -2.73 3.74
CA ALA A 95 19.43 -2.81 4.87
C ALA A 95 20.49 -1.70 4.75
N PRO A 96 21.04 -1.23 5.88
CA PRO A 96 22.18 -0.31 5.85
C PRO A 96 23.35 -0.92 5.06
N ALA A 97 24.06 -0.10 4.30
CA ALA A 97 25.19 -0.53 3.47
C ALA A 97 26.31 -1.22 4.28
N THR A 98 26.41 -0.91 5.58
CA THR A 98 27.42 -1.47 6.49
C THR A 98 27.13 -2.91 6.92
N ARG A 99 25.95 -3.48 6.62
CA ARG A 99 25.65 -4.88 6.94
C ARG A 99 25.86 -5.76 5.72
N PRO A 100 26.52 -6.94 5.86
CA PRO A 100 26.61 -7.91 4.78
C PRO A 100 25.20 -8.44 4.50
N SER A 101 24.57 -7.92 3.45
CA SER A 101 23.22 -8.29 3.03
C SER A 101 23.21 -9.73 2.54
N ARG A 102 22.81 -10.66 3.42
CA ARG A 102 22.65 -12.07 3.08
C ARG A 102 21.30 -12.28 2.39
N ARG A 103 21.26 -13.22 1.44
CA ARG A 103 20.01 -13.75 0.85
C ARG A 103 18.98 -14.01 1.95
N CYS A 104 17.70 -13.86 1.59
CA CYS A 104 16.56 -14.21 2.43
C CYS A 104 16.54 -15.74 2.71
N ARG A 105 17.43 -16.20 3.58
CA ARG A 105 17.46 -17.57 4.11
C ARG A 105 16.83 -17.62 5.49
N THR A 106 16.91 -16.54 6.25
CA THR A 106 16.24 -16.34 7.54
C THR A 106 16.47 -14.90 7.95
N CYS A 107 15.41 -14.13 8.17
CA CYS A 107 15.49 -13.04 9.12
C CYS A 107 15.43 -13.72 10.49
N PRO A 108 16.50 -13.73 11.32
CA PRO A 108 16.39 -14.28 12.65
C PRO A 108 15.34 -13.45 13.39
N ALA A 109 14.29 -14.08 13.91
CA ALA A 109 13.31 -13.45 14.79
C ALA A 109 13.91 -13.09 16.17
N SER A 110 15.23 -12.97 16.26
CA SER A 110 15.97 -12.75 17.49
C SER A 110 16.65 -11.39 17.45
N GLY A 111 16.15 -10.47 18.27
CA GLY A 111 17.01 -9.45 18.88
C GLY A 111 16.84 -8.02 18.38
N PHE A 112 15.65 -7.46 18.48
CA PHE A 112 15.53 -6.06 18.91
C PHE A 112 14.34 -5.95 19.87
N ALA A 113 14.58 -6.38 21.11
CA ALA A 113 13.65 -6.14 22.20
C ALA A 113 13.73 -4.66 22.56
N TRP A 114 12.72 -3.88 22.16
CA TRP A 114 12.47 -2.60 22.80
C TRP A 114 12.07 -2.87 24.26
N PRO A 115 12.74 -2.28 25.26
CA PRO A 115 12.32 -2.44 26.64
C PRO A 115 10.93 -1.81 26.79
N GLY A 116 9.90 -2.62 27.01
CA GLY A 116 8.53 -2.17 27.31
C GLY A 116 7.42 -2.55 26.32
N ALA A 117 7.70 -3.22 25.20
CA ALA A 117 6.63 -3.61 24.26
C ALA A 117 5.87 -4.88 24.74
N PRO A 118 4.52 -4.85 24.84
CA PRO A 118 3.75 -6.03 25.24
C PRO A 118 3.87 -7.15 24.20
N ARG A 119 4.14 -8.36 24.69
CA ARG A 119 4.34 -9.59 23.91
C ARG A 119 3.08 -9.92 23.10
N ARG A 120 3.04 -9.55 21.82
CA ARG A 120 2.17 -10.21 20.84
C ARG A 120 3.04 -11.03 19.89
N CYS A 121 3.22 -12.30 20.25
CA CYS A 121 3.70 -13.33 19.34
C CYS A 121 2.65 -13.51 18.24
N ALA A 122 2.99 -13.17 17.00
CA ALA A 122 2.22 -13.62 15.86
C ALA A 122 3.09 -13.69 14.61
N VAL A 123 3.83 -14.79 14.43
CA VAL A 123 4.03 -15.39 13.10
C VAL A 123 4.14 -16.91 13.28
N SER A 124 3.01 -17.59 13.19
CA SER A 124 2.95 -19.02 12.86
C SER A 124 2.97 -19.12 11.33
N ALA A 125 4.15 -19.36 10.76
CA ALA A 125 4.30 -19.68 9.35
C ALA A 125 4.39 -21.20 9.19
N ARG A 126 3.23 -21.87 9.10
CA ARG A 126 3.15 -23.16 8.41
C ARG A 126 1.81 -23.29 7.72
N SER A 127 1.71 -22.74 6.50
CA SER A 127 0.72 -23.19 5.55
C SER A 127 1.41 -23.58 4.24
N ARG A 128 1.65 -24.89 4.08
CA ARG A 128 1.49 -25.48 2.75
C ARG A 128 0.03 -25.26 2.37
N ARG A 129 -0.30 -24.15 1.72
CA ARG A 129 -1.59 -24.02 1.04
C ARG A 129 -1.34 -23.92 -0.45
N ARG A 130 -1.94 -24.90 -1.13
CA ARG A 130 -2.05 -25.09 -2.58
C ARG A 130 -2.06 -23.77 -3.32
N ARG A 131 -1.32 -23.72 -4.43
CA ARG A 131 -1.65 -22.87 -5.58
C ARG A 131 -3.08 -23.20 -6.01
N SER A 132 -4.08 -22.55 -5.44
CA SER A 132 -5.35 -22.33 -6.11
C SER A 132 -5.17 -21.05 -6.90
N SER A 133 -4.99 -21.21 -8.21
CA SER A 133 -4.96 -20.14 -9.20
C SER A 133 -6.16 -19.21 -9.01
N CYS A 134 -5.94 -18.06 -8.38
CA CYS A 134 -6.66 -16.86 -8.81
C CYS A 134 -6.04 -16.51 -10.15
N ARG A 135 -6.67 -17.00 -11.21
CA ARG A 135 -6.36 -16.64 -12.59
C ARG A 135 -6.70 -15.15 -12.74
N TRP A 136 -5.75 -14.38 -13.23
CA TRP A 136 -5.91 -12.98 -13.62
C TRP A 136 -6.72 -12.89 -14.89
#